data_AF-A0A522QWS1-F1
#
_entry.id   AF-A0A522QWS1-F1
#
_cell.length_a   1.000
_cell.length_b   1.000
_cell.length_c   1.000
_cell.angle_alpha   90.00
_cell.angle_beta   90.00
_cell.angle_gamma   90.00
#
_symmetry.space_group_name_H-M   'P 1'
#
loop_
_entity.id
_entity.type
_entity.pdbx_description
1 polymer ?
#
loop_
_entity_poly.entity_id
_entity_poly.type
_entity_poly.pdbx_seq_one_letter_code
_entity_poly.pdbx_strand_id
1 'polypeptide(L)'
;MATISNIDTNYFSENNIRYVFLDGNLCKNLDQCYDTLQEQLSLPDYFGRNLDASEEVLSDLEWVGEKKIKIIILNEKQLLINDLKKKKAFLDILNESDNERLEVIYLNKSNETMKP
;
A
#
# COMPACT_ATOMS: atom_id res chain seq x y z
N MET A 1 -23.28 -6.21 15.74
CA MET A 1 -23.21 -5.30 14.59
C MET A 1 -21.96 -4.45 14.79
N ALA A 2 -20.99 -4.51 13.89
CA ALA A 2 -19.78 -3.69 14.03
C ALA A 2 -20.15 -2.24 13.69
N THR A 3 -20.05 -1.34 14.66
CA THR A 3 -20.31 0.09 14.46
C THR A 3 -19.05 0.72 13.87
N ILE A 4 -19.10 1.07 12.58
CA ILE A 4 -18.04 1.82 11.91
C ILE A 4 -18.10 3.24 12.48
N SER A 5 -17.23 3.53 13.45
CA SER A 5 -17.35 4.71 14.32
C SER A 5 -16.44 5.87 13.95
N ASN A 6 -15.69 5.77 12.86
CA ASN A 6 -15.01 6.89 12.20
C ASN A 6 -14.46 6.37 10.88
N ILE A 7 -14.98 6.86 9.76
CA ILE A 7 -14.23 6.80 8.51
C ILE A 7 -13.34 8.04 8.58
N ASP A 8 -12.15 7.91 9.18
CA ASP A 8 -11.06 8.81 8.83
C ASP A 8 -10.98 8.75 7.31
N THR A 9 -11.22 9.87 6.63
CA THR A 9 -11.47 9.91 5.17
C THR A 9 -10.30 9.39 4.33
N ASN A 10 -9.19 9.09 4.98
CA ASN A 10 -7.87 8.89 4.39
C ASN A 10 -7.42 7.42 4.45
N TYR A 11 -8.03 6.55 5.28
CA TYR A 11 -7.68 5.13 5.32
C TYR A 11 -8.82 4.26 5.86
N PHE A 12 -8.82 2.98 5.49
CA PHE A 12 -9.75 1.98 6.00
C PHE A 12 -9.08 1.12 7.06
N SER A 13 -9.70 0.97 8.23
CA SER A 13 -9.28 -0.01 9.22
C SER A 13 -10.45 -0.80 9.80
N GLU A 14 -10.22 -2.09 10.03
CA GLU A 14 -11.21 -3.01 10.62
C GLU A 14 -10.49 -4.08 11.45
N ASN A 15 -11.06 -4.46 12.61
CA ASN A 15 -10.50 -5.52 13.47
C ASN A 15 -9.03 -5.30 13.85
N ASN A 16 -8.62 -4.04 14.04
CA ASN A 16 -7.23 -3.64 14.34
C ASN A 16 -6.24 -3.97 13.20
N ILE A 17 -6.76 -4.03 11.98
CA ILE A 17 -6.02 -4.16 10.73
C ILE A 17 -6.26 -2.89 9.91
N ARG A 18 -5.20 -2.21 9.49
CA ARG A 18 -5.28 -1.12 8.50
C ARG A 18 -5.10 -1.69 7.11
N TYR A 19 -5.92 -1.23 6.16
CA TYR A 19 -5.83 -1.62 4.76
C TYR A 19 -5.38 -0.42 3.95
N VAL A 20 -4.35 -0.65 3.13
CA VAL A 20 -3.74 0.35 2.26
C VAL A 20 -3.91 -0.12 0.83
N PHE A 21 -4.58 0.66 -0.01
CA PHE A 21 -4.88 0.28 -1.38
C PHE A 21 -3.95 1.00 -2.35
N LEU A 22 -3.14 0.22 -3.07
CA LEU A 22 -2.31 0.69 -4.19
C LEU A 22 -2.93 0.22 -5.51
N ASP A 23 -3.69 1.08 -6.16
CA ASP A 23 -4.25 0.80 -7.48
C ASP A 23 -3.34 1.29 -8.60
N GLY A 24 -2.81 0.37 -9.41
CA GLY A 24 -2.02 0.68 -10.59
C GLY A 24 -2.73 1.51 -11.66
N ASN A 25 -4.05 1.67 -11.59
CA ASN A 25 -4.79 2.63 -12.42
C ASN A 25 -4.65 4.08 -11.93
N LEU A 26 -4.36 4.29 -10.65
CA LEU A 26 -4.14 5.60 -10.04
C LEU A 26 -2.65 5.90 -9.86
N CYS A 27 -1.89 4.89 -9.43
CA CYS A 27 -0.47 4.91 -9.13
C CYS A 27 0.40 4.62 -10.37
N LYS A 28 0.55 5.59 -11.28
CA LYS A 28 1.29 5.41 -12.55
C LYS A 28 2.79 5.71 -12.43
N ASN A 29 3.19 6.52 -11.45
CA ASN A 29 4.58 6.87 -11.14
C ASN A 29 4.81 6.80 -9.62
N LEU A 30 6.07 6.87 -9.18
CA LEU A 30 6.41 6.72 -7.76
C LEU A 30 5.78 7.79 -6.88
N ASP A 31 5.69 9.01 -7.39
CA ASP A 31 5.14 10.15 -6.65
C ASP A 31 3.67 9.88 -6.26
N GLN A 32 2.87 9.39 -7.21
CA GLN A 32 1.48 9.01 -6.96
C GLN A 32 1.34 7.81 -6.00
N CYS A 33 2.25 6.83 -6.08
CA CYS A 33 2.30 5.76 -5.07
C CYS A 33 2.58 6.33 -3.68
N TYR A 34 3.52 7.28 -3.59
CA TYR A 34 3.91 7.89 -2.34
C TYR A 34 2.83 8.77 -1.74
N ASP A 35 2.07 9.52 -2.54
CA ASP A 35 0.88 10.22 -2.03
C ASP A 35 -0.13 9.25 -1.42
N THR A 36 -0.36 8.13 -2.12
CA THR A 36 -1.29 7.09 -1.66
C THR A 36 -0.82 6.44 -0.36
N LEU A 37 0.48 6.12 -0.25
CA LEU A 37 1.08 5.57 0.97
C LEU A 37 1.07 6.60 2.11
N GLN A 38 1.45 7.84 1.83
CA GLN A 38 1.54 8.92 2.82
C GLN A 38 0.18 9.21 3.44
N GLU A 39 -0.87 9.27 2.62
CA GLU A 39 -2.24 9.45 3.09
C GLU A 39 -2.72 8.23 3.90
N GLN A 40 -2.61 7.02 3.33
CA GLN A 40 -3.23 5.84 3.94
C GLN A 40 -2.46 5.27 5.14
N LEU A 41 -1.13 5.33 5.15
CA LEU A 41 -0.30 4.97 6.31
C LEU A 41 -0.11 6.12 7.28
N SER A 42 -0.66 7.31 6.98
CA SER A 42 -0.44 8.52 7.77
C SER A 42 1.06 8.78 7.98
N LEU A 43 1.85 8.63 6.90
CA LEU A 43 3.30 8.82 6.97
C LEU A 43 3.61 10.27 7.38
N PRO A 44 4.69 10.49 8.13
CA PRO A 44 5.07 11.83 8.55
C PRO A 44 5.44 12.73 7.36
N ASP A 45 5.24 14.05 7.51
CA ASP A 45 5.54 15.07 6.49
C ASP A 45 7.02 15.10 6.04
N TYR A 46 7.93 14.54 6.85
CA TYR A 46 9.35 14.43 6.49
C TYR A 46 9.66 13.21 5.61
N PHE A 47 8.66 12.44 5.19
CA PHE A 47 8.83 11.28 4.31
C PHE A 47 9.58 11.69 3.03
N GLY A 48 10.78 11.11 2.83
CA GLY A 48 11.72 11.54 1.79
C GLY A 48 11.34 11.18 0.34
N ARG A 49 10.19 10.52 0.14
CA ARG A 49 9.62 10.15 -1.19
C ARG A 49 10.63 9.51 -2.14
N ASN A 50 11.41 8.57 -1.62
CA ASN A 50 12.39 7.79 -2.37
C ASN A 50 12.41 6.33 -1.87
N LEU A 51 13.10 5.44 -2.59
CA LEU A 51 13.08 4.00 -2.31
C LEU A 51 13.68 3.70 -0.93
N ASP A 52 14.84 4.26 -0.58
CA ASP A 52 15.45 4.12 0.75
C ASP A 52 14.51 4.60 1.86
N ALA A 53 13.90 5.78 1.71
CA ALA A 53 12.93 6.30 2.67
C ALA A 53 11.70 5.38 2.79
N SER A 54 11.32 4.68 1.72
CA SER A 54 10.20 3.72 1.74
C SER A 54 10.56 2.50 2.57
N GLU A 55 11.76 1.96 2.40
CA GLU A 55 12.26 0.81 3.17
C GLU A 55 12.32 1.13 4.67
N GLU A 56 12.84 2.31 5.03
CA GLU A 56 12.92 2.77 6.41
C GLU A 56 11.53 2.88 7.06
N VAL A 57 10.57 3.56 6.40
CA VAL A 57 9.22 3.73 6.99
C VAL A 57 8.39 2.46 7.00
N LEU A 58 8.66 1.49 6.13
CA LEU A 58 7.96 0.21 6.15
C LEU A 58 8.54 -0.71 7.23
N SER A 59 9.83 -0.57 7.53
CA SER A 59 10.49 -1.27 8.64
C SER A 59 9.99 -0.77 9.99
N ASP A 60 9.77 0.54 10.13
CA ASP A 60 9.26 1.13 11.35
C ASP A 60 7.92 1.85 11.13
N LEU A 61 6.83 1.23 11.62
CA LEU A 61 5.45 1.72 11.50
C LEU A 61 4.87 2.05 12.89
N GLU A 62 5.68 2.62 13.78
CA GLU A 62 5.31 2.88 15.17
C GLU A 62 4.12 3.84 15.31
N TRP A 63 3.97 4.79 14.37
CA TRP A 63 2.87 5.76 14.38
C TRP A 63 1.52 5.15 13.97
N VAL A 64 1.51 3.97 13.34
CA VAL A 64 0.27 3.30 12.95
C VAL A 64 -0.33 2.58 14.16
N GLY A 65 -1.53 2.97 14.56
CA GLY A 65 -2.20 2.40 15.75
C GLY A 65 -2.73 0.98 15.58
N GLU A 66 -2.94 0.50 14.35
CA GLU A 66 -3.44 -0.84 14.05
C GLU A 66 -2.35 -1.90 14.13
N LYS A 67 -2.56 -3.00 14.86
CA LYS A 67 -1.56 -4.08 15.02
C LYS A 67 -1.09 -4.69 13.71
N LYS A 68 -1.96 -4.75 12.70
CA LYS A 68 -1.60 -5.28 11.38
C LYS A 68 -1.90 -4.27 10.28
N ILE A 69 -1.14 -4.37 9.20
CA ILE A 69 -1.22 -3.49 8.04
C ILE A 69 -1.22 -4.39 6.81
N LYS A 70 -2.23 -4.23 5.95
CA LYS A 70 -2.36 -4.98 4.70
C LYS A 70 -2.26 -4.02 3.53
N ILE A 71 -1.18 -4.15 2.74
CA ILE A 71 -1.02 -3.40 1.50
C ILE A 71 -1.63 -4.22 0.37
N ILE A 72 -2.74 -3.72 -0.17
CA ILE A 72 -3.53 -4.35 -1.22
C ILE A 72 -3.10 -3.75 -2.57
N ILE A 73 -2.42 -4.54 -3.38
CA ILE A 73 -2.01 -4.14 -4.72
C ILE A 73 -3.09 -4.55 -5.73
N LEU A 74 -3.69 -3.55 -6.37
CA LEU A 74 -4.71 -3.67 -7.41
C LEU A 74 -4.10 -3.31 -8.76
N ASN A 75 -4.51 -3.99 -9.82
CA ASN A 75 -4.05 -3.72 -11.20
C ASN A 75 -2.52 -3.64 -11.29
N GLU A 76 -1.81 -4.58 -10.65
CA GLU A 76 -0.35 -4.61 -10.52
C GLU A 76 0.38 -4.36 -11.85
N LYS A 77 -0.11 -4.90 -12.97
CA LYS A 77 0.44 -4.65 -14.31
C LYS A 77 0.53 -3.16 -14.66
N GLN A 78 -0.45 -2.37 -14.23
CA GLN A 78 -0.54 -0.94 -14.47
C GLN A 78 0.22 -0.09 -13.44
N LEU A 79 0.60 -0.68 -12.30
CA LEU A 79 1.35 -0.02 -11.25
C LEU A 79 2.72 0.42 -11.78
N LEU A 80 3.09 1.67 -11.50
CA LEU A 80 4.38 2.26 -11.89
C LEU A 80 4.70 2.11 -13.39
N ILE A 81 3.68 2.12 -14.25
CA ILE A 81 3.88 1.95 -15.70
C ILE A 81 4.73 3.07 -16.34
N ASN A 82 4.83 4.23 -15.70
CA ASN A 82 5.69 5.33 -16.14
C ASN A 82 7.09 5.28 -15.50
N ASP A 83 7.31 4.43 -14.49
CA ASP A 83 8.58 4.25 -13.75
C ASP A 83 8.98 2.75 -13.72
N LEU A 84 8.88 2.04 -14.85
CA LEU A 84 9.12 0.59 -14.93
C LEU A 84 10.47 0.13 -14.35
N LYS A 85 11.51 0.96 -14.49
CA LYS A 85 12.85 0.68 -13.92
C LYS A 85 12.83 0.60 -12.39
N LYS A 86 11.98 1.40 -11.75
CA LYS A 86 11.84 1.48 -10.29
C LYS A 86 10.74 0.56 -9.76
N LYS A 87 9.81 0.14 -10.62
CA LYS A 87 8.72 -0.77 -10.27
C LYS A 87 9.20 -2.02 -9.54
N LYS A 88 10.21 -2.70 -10.09
CA LYS A 88 10.74 -3.91 -9.48
C LYS A 88 11.29 -3.63 -8.08
N ALA A 89 12.14 -2.62 -7.93
CA ALA A 89 12.72 -2.25 -6.64
C ALA A 89 11.66 -1.85 -5.61
N PHE A 90 10.65 -1.09 -6.03
CA PHE A 90 9.52 -0.72 -5.16
C PHE A 90 8.73 -1.94 -4.67
N LEU A 91 8.47 -2.90 -5.55
CA LEU A 91 7.78 -4.14 -5.17
C LEU A 91 8.66 -5.04 -4.30
N ASP A 92 9.97 -5.16 -4.57
CA ASP A 92 10.92 -5.86 -3.70
C ASP A 92 10.83 -5.31 -2.28
N ILE A 93 10.99 -3.99 -2.10
CA ILE A 93 10.93 -3.33 -0.79
C ILE A 93 9.62 -3.65 -0.04
N LEU A 94 8.48 -3.66 -0.75
CA LEU A 94 7.20 -4.00 -0.14
C LEU A 94 7.14 -5.48 0.28
N ASN A 95 7.61 -6.40 -0.57
CA ASN A 95 7.51 -7.85 -0.33
C ASN A 95 8.57 -8.38 0.64
N GLU A 96 9.74 -7.72 0.69
CA GLU A 96 10.89 -8.11 1.51
C GLU A 96 10.91 -7.38 2.85
N SER A 97 9.91 -6.55 3.14
CA SER A 97 9.78 -5.91 4.45
C SER A 97 9.76 -6.97 5.57
N ASP A 98 10.69 -6.84 6.52
CA ASP A 98 10.80 -7.72 7.69
C ASP A 98 9.77 -7.38 8.78
N ASN A 99 8.94 -6.36 8.57
CA ASN A 99 7.97 -5.91 9.55
C ASN A 99 6.84 -6.95 9.72
N GLU A 100 6.82 -7.63 10.87
CA GLU A 100 5.83 -8.67 11.20
C GLU A 100 4.36 -8.21 11.15
N ARG A 101 4.13 -6.89 11.21
CA ARG A 101 2.79 -6.29 11.15
C ARG A 101 2.31 -6.12 9.71
N LEU A 102 3.23 -6.11 8.75
CA LEU A 102 2.96 -5.78 7.36
C LEU A 102 2.75 -7.04 6.52
N GLU A 103 1.71 -7.02 5.69
CA GLU A 103 1.40 -8.09 4.76
C GLU A 103 1.02 -7.49 3.41
N VAL A 104 1.70 -7.90 2.32
CA VAL A 104 1.38 -7.47 0.96
C VAL A 104 0.48 -8.49 0.28
N ILE A 105 -0.63 -8.03 -0.29
CA ILE A 105 -1.64 -8.87 -0.92
C ILE A 105 -1.89 -8.36 -2.34
N TYR A 106 -1.72 -9.24 -3.32
CA TYR A 106 -1.99 -8.94 -4.73
C TYR A 106 -3.41 -9.36 -5.09
N LEU A 107 -4.28 -8.39 -5.37
CA LEU A 107 -5.59 -8.64 -5.95
C LEU A 107 -5.46 -8.76 -7.46
N ASN A 108 -5.08 -9.96 -7.91
CA ASN A 108 -5.27 -10.34 -9.29
C ASN A 108 -6.77 -10.48 -9.56
N LYS A 109 -7.31 -9.71 -10.51
CA LYS A 109 -8.62 -10.01 -11.09
C LYS A 109 -8.51 -11.37 -11.78
N SER A 110 -8.81 -12.44 -11.06
CA SER A 110 -9.27 -13.71 -11.66
C SER A 110 -10.65 -13.47 -12.26
N ASN A 111 -10.71 -12.67 -13.32
CA ASN A 111 -11.85 -12.59 -14.21
C ASN A 111 -11.46 -13.23 -15.54
N GLU A 112 -11.04 -14.50 -15.50
CA GLU A 112 -11.13 -15.35 -16.69
C GLU A 112 -12.56 -15.87 -16.75
N THR A 113 -13.38 -15.09 -17.45
CA THR A 113 -14.52 -15.50 -18.27
C THR A 113 -15.11 -16.88 -17.94
N MET A 114 -16.21 -16.88 -17.19
CA MET A 114 -17.26 -17.85 -17.39
C MET A 114 -17.74 -17.68 -18.84
N LYS A 115 -17.21 -18.49 -19.76
CA LYS A 115 -17.71 -18.56 -21.14
C LYS A 115 -19.16 -19.07 -21.10
N PRO A 116 -20.05 -18.52 -21.93
CA PRO A 116 -21.43 -19.00 -22.06
C PRO A 116 -21.48 -20.44 -22.60
#